data_AF-A0A0L0S1L7-F1
#
_entry.id   AF-A0A0L0S1L7-F1
#
_cell.length_a   1.000
_cell.length_b   1.000
_cell.length_c   1.000
_cell.angle_alpha   90.00
_cell.angle_beta   90.00
_cell.angle_gamma   90.00
#
_symmetry.space_group_name_H-M   'P 1'
#
loop_
_entity.id
_entity.type
_entity.pdbx_description
1 polymer ?
#
loop_
_entity_poly.entity_id
_entity_poly.type
_entity_poly.pdbx_seq_one_letter_code
_entity_poly.pdbx_strand_id
1 'polypeptide(L)' 'MPSPHHASVAAQVLSVDKELKPHFLRRTLHADGATLTIHYEASSVKLLRTSVNGVFEQLVSVVRTMIAFPALE' A
#
# COMPACT_ATOMS: atom_id res chain seq x y z
N MET A 1 4.77 -5.69 -8.85
CA MET A 1 3.47 -6.39 -9.03
C MET A 1 3.51 -7.17 -10.34
N PRO A 2 2.68 -8.21 -10.54
CA PRO A 2 2.75 -9.05 -11.75
C PRO A 2 2.33 -8.36 -13.05
N SER A 3 1.45 -7.36 -12.98
CA SER A 3 1.06 -6.53 -14.14
C SER A 3 0.74 -5.09 -13.70
N PRO A 4 0.63 -4.14 -14.65
CA PRO A 4 0.22 -2.77 -14.34
C PRO A 4 -1.17 -2.67 -13.69
N HIS A 5 -2.11 -3.51 -14.12
CA HIS A 5 -3.44 -3.59 -13.53
C HIS A 5 -3.34 -3.94 -12.02
N HIS A 6 -2.56 -4.96 -11.67
CA HIS A 6 -2.36 -5.35 -10.27
C HIS A 6 -1.74 -4.23 -9.43
N ALA A 7 -0.78 -3.47 -9.97
CA ALA A 7 -0.20 -2.32 -9.27
C ALA A 7 -1.23 -1.22 -9.01
N SER A 8 -2.07 -0.92 -10.00
CA SER A 8 -3.15 0.07 -9.86
C SER A 8 -4.18 -0.37 -8.83
N VAL A 9 -4.65 -1.62 -8.88
CA VAL A 9 -5.62 -2.16 -7.91
C VAL A 9 -5.04 -2.14 -6.49
N ALA A 10 -3.80 -2.57 -6.30
CA ALA A 10 -3.17 -2.53 -4.98
C ALA A 10 -3.03 -1.10 -4.46
N ALA A 11 -2.64 -0.14 -5.31
CA ALA A 11 -2.58 1.27 -4.92
C ALA A 11 -3.95 1.80 -4.48
N GLN A 12 -5.02 1.48 -5.21
CA GLN A 12 -6.38 1.91 -4.89
C GLN A 12 -6.84 1.36 -3.54
N VAL A 13 -6.70 0.04 -3.33
CA VAL A 13 -7.13 -0.62 -2.09
C VAL A 13 -6.36 -0.10 -0.88
N LEU A 14 -5.03 0.05 -0.99
CA LEU A 14 -4.18 0.53 0.10
C LEU A 14 -4.31 2.04 0.39
N SER A 15 -4.96 2.80 -0.50
CA SER A 15 -5.17 4.24 -0.34
C SER A 15 -6.46 4.60 0.42
N VAL A 16 -7.34 3.62 0.66
CA VAL A 16 -8.62 3.84 1.35
C VAL A 16 -8.40 4.28 2.80
N ASP A 17 -7.46 3.63 3.50
CA ASP A 17 -7.13 3.96 4.88
C ASP A 17 -6.18 5.16 4.95
N LYS A 18 -6.75 6.32 5.26
CA LYS A 18 -5.97 7.52 5.58
C LYS A 18 -5.34 7.40 6.97
N GLU A 19 -4.13 7.92 7.10
CA GLU A 19 -3.41 7.93 8.38
C GLU A 19 -4.20 8.70 9.46
N LEU A 20 -4.32 8.12 10.66
CA LEU A 20 -5.04 8.70 11.79
C LEU A 20 -4.45 10.04 12.28
N LYS A 21 -3.17 10.30 11.99
CA LYS A 21 -2.43 11.48 12.47
C LYS A 21 -1.56 12.09 11.35
N PRO A 22 -2.17 12.78 10.37
CA PRO A 22 -1.49 13.25 9.17
C PRO A 22 -0.34 14.25 9.44
N HIS A 23 -0.33 14.91 10.60
CA HIS A 23 0.76 15.82 10.99
C HIS A 23 2.04 15.09 11.41
N PHE A 24 1.93 13.85 11.87
CA PHE A 24 3.07 13.08 12.38
C PHE A 24 3.52 11.99 11.43
N LEU A 25 2.66 11.61 10.48
CA LEU A 25 2.88 10.57 9.50
C LEU A 25 2.04 10.86 8.24
N ARG A 26 2.70 10.92 7.09
CA ARG A 26 2.08 11.06 5.79
C ARG A 26 2.55 9.92 4.90
N ARG A 27 1.61 9.35 4.15
CA ARG A 27 1.85 8.26 3.20
C ARG A 27 1.25 8.63 1.85
N THR A 28 1.99 8.42 0.78
CA THR A 28 1.51 8.58 -0.60
C THR A 28 1.83 7.33 -1.39
N LEU A 29 0.86 6.82 -2.15
CA LEU A 29 1.01 5.65 -2.99
C LEU A 29 0.97 6.06 -4.46
N HIS A 30 1.83 5.45 -5.27
CA HIS A 30 1.87 5.65 -6.71
C HIS A 30 2.08 4.32 -7.42
N ALA A 31 1.27 4.04 -8.44
CA ALA A 31 1.47 2.92 -9.33
C ALA A 31 2.02 3.43 -10.67
N ASP A 32 3.14 2.88 -11.11
CA ASP A 32 3.75 3.19 -12.41
C ASP A 32 4.13 1.89 -13.11
N GLY A 33 3.48 1.61 -14.25
CA GLY A 33 3.51 0.28 -14.86
C GLY A 33 3.21 -0.80 -13.81
N ALA A 34 4.04 -1.83 -13.75
CA ALA A 34 3.91 -2.92 -12.78
C ALA A 34 4.54 -2.63 -11.39
N THR A 35 4.97 -1.40 -11.14
CA THR A 35 5.66 -0.99 -9.91
C THR A 35 4.71 -0.23 -9.00
N LEU A 36 4.62 -0.65 -7.72
CA LEU A 36 3.92 0.07 -6.66
C LEU A 36 4.95 0.74 -5.75
N THR A 37 4.91 2.06 -5.67
CA THR A 37 5.77 2.87 -4.80
C THR A 37 4.96 3.43 -3.65
N ILE A 38 5.48 3.30 -2.42
CA ILE A 38 4.88 3.87 -1.22
C ILE A 38 5.93 4.79 -0.59
N HIS A 39 5.61 6.07 -0.53
CA HIS A 39 6.47 7.09 0.07
C HIS A 39 5.92 7.50 1.44
N TYR A 40 6.82 7.60 2.41
CA TYR A 40 6.51 7.92 3.80
C TYR A 40 7.28 9.16 4.26
N GLU A 41 6.57 10.04 4.93
CA GLU A 41 7.14 11.14 5.70
C GLU A 41 6.68 10.97 7.14
N ALA A 42 7.61 10.83 8.09
CA ALA A 42 7.29 10.55 9.48
C ALA A 42 8.15 11.37 10.44
N SER A 43 7.53 11.84 11.51
CA SER A 43 8.18 12.62 12.59
C SER A 43 9.05 11.77 13.52
N SER A 44 8.92 10.43 13.47
CA SER A 44 9.78 9.52 14.24
C SER A 44 9.92 8.16 13.57
N VAL A 45 11.07 7.51 13.80
CA VAL A 45 11.36 6.15 13.33
C VAL A 45 10.36 5.14 13.91
N LYS A 46 9.90 5.34 15.15
CA LYS A 46 8.91 4.46 15.79
C LYS A 46 7.59 4.47 15.03
N LEU A 47 7.09 5.64 14.65
CA LEU A 47 5.85 5.77 13.87
C LEU A 47 6.02 5.20 12.46
N LEU A 48 7.13 5.49 11.80
CA LEU A 48 7.46 4.93 10.49
C LEU A 48 7.40 3.40 10.52
N ARG A 49 8.10 2.77 11.47
CA ARG A 49 8.14 1.31 11.61
C ARG A 49 6.74 0.72 11.80
N THR A 50 5.94 1.30 12.70
CA THR A 50 4.58 0.80 12.95
C THR A 50 3.71 0.88 11.71
N SER A 51 3.73 2.00 10.98
CA SER A 51 2.90 2.15 9.78
C SER A 51 3.38 1.29 8.61
N VAL A 52 4.69 1.17 8.42
CA VAL A 52 5.27 0.29 7.39
C VAL A 52 4.86 -1.16 7.63
N ASN A 53 4.93 -1.65 8.88
CA ASN A 53 4.49 -3.00 9.21
C ASN A 53 3.00 -3.21 8.89
N GLY A 54 2.14 -2.26 9.28
CA GLY A 54 0.70 -2.34 9.00
C GLY A 54 0.40 -2.40 7.50
N VAL A 55 1.08 -1.59 6.68
CA VAL A 55 0.91 -1.62 5.22
C VAL A 55 1.42 -2.91 4.61
N PHE A 56 2.50 -3.50 5.11
CA PHE A 56 2.94 -4.81 4.62
C PHE A 56 1.94 -5.92 4.96
N GLU A 57 1.32 -5.90 6.13
CA GLU A 57 0.24 -6.84 6.48
C GLU A 57 -0.96 -6.69 5.55
N GLN A 58 -1.37 -5.43 5.28
CA GLN A 58 -2.43 -5.13 4.31
C GLN A 58 -2.06 -5.59 2.90
N LEU A 59 -0.83 -5.32 2.44
CA LEU A 59 -0.34 -5.74 1.13
C LEU A 59 -0.33 -7.26 0.98
N VAL A 60 0.08 -8.00 2.02
CA VAL A 60 -0.01 -9.47 2.02
C VAL A 60 -1.45 -9.93 1.83
N SER A 61 -2.42 -9.28 2.49
CA SER A 61 -3.84 -9.59 2.31
C SER A 61 -4.33 -9.32 0.88
N VAL A 62 -3.95 -8.17 0.31
CA VAL A 62 -4.27 -7.81 -1.09
C VAL A 62 -3.70 -8.84 -2.06
N VAL A 63 -2.42 -9.18 -1.93
CA VAL A 63 -1.75 -10.16 -2.81
C VAL A 63 -2.39 -11.54 -2.69
N ARG A 64 -2.70 -12.00 -1.48
CA ARG A 64 -3.42 -13.28 -1.27
C ARG A 64 -4.78 -13.27 -1.94
N THR A 65 -5.48 -12.14 -1.89
CA THR A 65 -6.79 -11.99 -2.53
C THR A 65 -6.67 -12.05 -4.04
N MET A 66 -5.70 -11.36 -4.64
CA MET A 66 -5.42 -11.44 -6.08
C MET A 66 -5.08 -12.87 -6.53
N ILE A 67 -4.30 -13.61 -5.74
CA ILE A 67 -3.96 -15.01 -6.03
C ILE A 67 -5.20 -15.92 -5.93
N ALA A 68 -6.04 -15.73 -4.91
CA ALA A 68 -7.24 -16.53 -4.69
C ALA A 68 -8.33 -16.27 -5.74
N PHE A 69 -8.38 -15.05 -6.29
CA PHE A 69 -9.39 -14.61 -7.25
C PHE A 69 -8.77 -14.02 -8.52
N PRO A 70 -8.15 -14.85 -9.39
CA PRO A 70 -7.44 -14.39 -10.57
C PRO A 70 -8.35 -13.86 -11.70
N ALA A 71 -9.67 -14.03 -11.61
CA ALA A 71 -10.64 -13.63 -12.63
C ALA A 71 -11.12 -12.16 -12.52
N LEU A 72 -10.50 -11.34 -11.66
CA LEU A 72 -10.80 -9.90 -11.51
C LEU A 72 -10.07 -9.03 -12.57
N GLU A 73 -9.85 -9.56 -13.77
CA GLU A 73 -9.30 -8.79 -14.91
C GLU A 73 -10.36 -7.95 -15.62
#